data_AF-A0A1E3Q6V4-F1
#
_entry.id   AF-A0A1E3Q6V4-F1
#
_cell.length_a   1.000
_cell.length_b   1.000
_cell.length_c   1.000
_cell.angle_alpha   90.00
_cell.angle_beta   90.00
_cell.angle_gamma   90.00
#
_symmetry.space_group_name_H-M   'P 1'
#
loop_
_entity.id
_entity.type
_entity.pdbx_description
1 polymer ?
#
loop_
_entity_poly.entity_id
_entity_poly.type
_entity_poly.pdbx_seq_one_letter_code
_entity_poly.pdbx_strand_id
1 'polypeptide(L)'
;MIGHTCCAKRSSSQTRMVESAENFLAGFFGLSWAEHASLLDPAVTGVFDCTRHDEGVLSAIEQLHTWQSIYLKERTGKLRKPTGNYNWTAADSFYAQTLCPYETVALGYSDFCQLFTYEEWEGFGYFFDIFSAAGFGFLSPTGRQLTGCLG
;
A
#
# COMPACT_ATOMS: atom_id res chain seq x y z
N MET A 1 27.71 -8.42 -35.21
CA MET A 1 27.36 -7.21 -34.45
C MET A 1 26.73 -7.68 -33.16
N ILE A 2 27.44 -7.55 -32.04
CA ILE A 2 26.98 -7.99 -30.73
C ILE A 2 26.13 -6.84 -30.18
N GLY A 3 24.82 -6.89 -30.44
CA GLY A 3 23.86 -5.95 -29.87
C GLY A 3 23.74 -6.25 -28.38
N HIS A 4 24.29 -5.38 -27.54
CA HIS A 4 24.27 -5.54 -26.10
C HIS A 4 22.83 -5.42 -25.59
N THR A 5 22.13 -6.54 -25.40
CA THR A 5 20.99 -6.58 -24.47
C THR A 5 21.50 -6.08 -23.11
N CYS A 6 20.94 -4.96 -22.63
CA CYS A 6 21.17 -4.45 -21.29
C CYS A 6 20.60 -5.43 -20.23
N CYS A 7 20.88 -5.12 -18.96
CA CYS A 7 20.73 -6.00 -17.80
C CYS A 7 19.34 -6.59 -17.64
N ALA A 8 19.30 -7.88 -17.26
CA ALA A 8 18.09 -8.53 -16.79
C ALA A 8 17.44 -7.77 -15.63
N LYS A 9 16.12 -7.60 -15.69
CA LYS A 9 15.28 -7.00 -14.66
C LYS A 9 14.40 -8.08 -14.04
N ARG A 10 14.09 -7.93 -12.75
CA ARG A 10 13.20 -8.85 -12.02
C ARG A 10 11.95 -8.06 -11.61
N SER A 11 10.78 -8.66 -11.77
CA SER A 11 9.51 -8.20 -11.16
C SER A 11 8.89 -9.35 -10.37
N SER A 12 7.83 -9.12 -9.59
CA SER A 12 6.98 -10.17 -9.00
C SER A 12 5.85 -10.59 -9.94
N SER A 13 5.24 -11.77 -9.74
CA SER A 13 4.39 -12.44 -10.76
C SER A 13 2.96 -11.91 -10.73
N GLN A 14 2.72 -10.96 -9.85
CA GLN A 14 1.45 -10.27 -9.75
C GLN A 14 1.32 -9.35 -10.97
N THR A 15 0.21 -9.45 -11.69
CA THR A 15 -0.03 -8.69 -12.94
C THR A 15 0.32 -7.22 -12.82
N ARG A 16 -0.13 -6.54 -11.76
CA ARG A 16 0.18 -5.11 -11.52
C ARG A 16 1.68 -4.83 -11.40
N MET A 17 2.49 -5.79 -10.97
CA MET A 17 3.93 -5.65 -10.80
C MET A 17 4.66 -5.90 -12.13
N VAL A 18 4.21 -6.90 -12.90
CA VAL A 18 4.72 -7.15 -14.26
C VAL A 18 4.44 -5.93 -15.15
N GLU A 19 3.18 -5.50 -15.20
CA GLU A 19 2.77 -4.33 -16.00
C GLU A 19 3.47 -3.05 -15.56
N SER A 20 3.68 -2.85 -14.25
CA SER A 20 4.47 -1.70 -13.76
C SER A 20 5.92 -1.75 -14.25
N ALA A 21 6.54 -2.94 -14.24
CA ALA A 21 7.91 -3.12 -14.72
C ALA A 21 8.01 -2.90 -16.25
N GLU A 22 7.04 -3.39 -17.02
CA GLU A 22 6.95 -3.14 -18.46
C GLU A 22 6.77 -1.66 -18.78
N ASN A 23 5.90 -0.95 -18.05
CA ASN A 23 5.71 0.49 -18.20
C ASN A 23 6.99 1.28 -17.86
N PHE A 24 7.70 0.88 -16.81
CA PHE A 24 9.01 1.47 -16.48
C PHE A 24 10.03 1.25 -17.61
N LEU A 25 10.09 0.03 -18.16
CA LEU A 25 11.02 -0.30 -19.25
C LEU A 25 10.68 0.43 -20.54
N ALA A 26 9.39 0.55 -20.86
CA ALA A 26 8.93 1.35 -21.99
C ALA A 26 9.32 2.83 -21.84
N GLY A 27 9.25 3.39 -20.63
CA GLY A 27 9.70 4.75 -20.35
C GLY A 27 11.22 4.93 -20.47
N PHE A 28 12.01 3.92 -20.08
CA PHE A 28 13.47 3.99 -20.06
C PHE A 28 14.13 3.66 -21.42
N PHE A 29 13.67 2.60 -22.09
CA PHE A 29 14.25 2.08 -23.34
C PHE A 29 13.37 2.32 -24.59
N GLY A 30 12.17 2.90 -24.42
CA GLY A 30 11.19 3.05 -25.50
C GLY A 30 10.32 1.80 -25.69
N LEU A 31 9.36 1.85 -26.61
CA LEU A 31 8.41 0.74 -26.82
C LEU A 31 9.08 -0.57 -27.29
N SER A 32 10.25 -0.47 -27.95
CA SER A 32 11.11 -1.62 -28.29
C SER A 32 12.04 -2.02 -27.15
N TRP A 33 11.63 -1.81 -25.89
CA TRP A 33 12.46 -2.12 -24.72
C TRP A 33 12.88 -3.60 -24.69
N ALA A 34 12.06 -4.50 -25.22
CA ALA A 34 12.33 -5.94 -25.26
C ALA A 34 13.54 -6.31 -26.14
N GLU A 35 13.98 -5.43 -27.05
CA GLU A 35 15.24 -5.60 -27.79
C GLU A 35 16.47 -5.24 -26.94
N HIS A 36 16.26 -4.46 -25.88
CA HIS A 36 17.30 -3.85 -25.07
C HIS A 36 17.36 -4.41 -23.64
N ALA A 37 16.32 -5.07 -23.15
CA ALA A 37 16.28 -5.65 -21.80
C ALA A 37 15.38 -6.88 -21.76
N SER A 38 15.65 -7.76 -20.80
CA SER A 38 14.76 -8.87 -20.46
C SER A 38 14.08 -8.63 -19.12
N LEU A 39 12.80 -8.96 -19.04
CA LEU A 39 12.06 -9.03 -17.79
C LEU A 39 11.95 -10.50 -17.39
N LEU A 40 12.62 -10.86 -16.31
CA LEU A 40 12.58 -12.20 -15.75
C LEU A 40 11.36 -12.31 -14.83
N ASP A 41 10.59 -13.38 -15.04
CA ASP A 41 9.55 -13.85 -14.13
C ASP A 41 10.19 -14.14 -12.74
N PRO A 42 9.48 -13.91 -11.63
CA PRO A 42 10.08 -13.52 -10.37
C PRO A 42 10.81 -14.57 -9.57
N ALA A 43 11.75 -14.07 -8.77
CA ALA A 43 11.81 -14.41 -7.36
C ALA A 43 10.45 -14.07 -6.70
N VAL A 44 9.78 -15.08 -6.13
CA VAL A 44 8.58 -14.95 -5.29
C VAL A 44 8.70 -13.68 -4.42
N THR A 45 7.59 -13.00 -4.11
CA THR A 45 7.62 -12.01 -3.01
C THR A 45 8.11 -12.77 -1.78
N GLY A 46 9.41 -12.71 -1.50
CA GLY A 46 10.12 -13.68 -0.65
C GLY A 46 9.56 -13.76 0.77
N VAL A 47 8.76 -12.76 1.12
CA VAL A 47 7.84 -12.72 2.26
C VAL A 47 7.06 -14.03 2.43
N PHE A 48 6.44 -14.60 1.38
CA PHE A 48 5.63 -15.84 1.54
C PHE A 48 6.47 -17.09 1.77
N ASP A 49 7.76 -17.07 1.41
CA ASP A 49 8.68 -18.17 1.67
C ASP A 49 9.23 -18.11 3.11
N CYS A 50 9.01 -17.01 3.85
CA CYS A 50 9.34 -16.92 5.26
C CYS A 50 8.29 -17.64 6.12
N THR A 51 8.73 -18.48 7.05
CA THR A 51 7.88 -18.88 8.17
C THR A 51 7.45 -17.64 8.96
N ARG A 52 6.18 -17.55 9.37
CA ARG A 52 5.63 -16.48 10.23
C ARG A 52 5.52 -15.09 9.59
N HIS A 53 5.42 -15.01 8.26
CA HIS A 53 5.34 -13.73 7.56
C HIS A 53 4.18 -12.82 8.01
N ASP A 54 3.08 -13.40 8.51
CA ASP A 54 1.90 -12.67 8.99
C ASP A 54 2.04 -12.13 10.42
N GLU A 55 2.95 -12.65 11.24
CA GLU A 55 3.02 -12.29 12.67
C GLU A 55 3.28 -10.79 12.87
N GLY A 56 4.06 -10.17 11.99
CA GLY A 56 4.30 -8.73 12.02
C GLY A 56 3.01 -7.92 11.85
N VAL A 57 2.27 -8.17 10.77
CA VAL A 57 1.00 -7.47 10.50
C VAL A 57 -0.03 -7.75 11.59
N LEU A 58 -0.15 -8.99 12.05
CA LEU A 58 -1.09 -9.34 13.13
C LEU A 58 -0.77 -8.58 14.43
N SER A 59 0.52 -8.36 14.72
CA SER A 59 0.94 -7.62 15.92
C SER A 59 0.62 -6.13 15.90
N ALA A 60 0.28 -5.56 14.73
CA ALA A 60 -0.02 -4.13 14.55
C ALA A 60 -1.52 -3.78 14.65
N ILE A 61 -2.41 -4.78 14.61
CA ILE A 61 -3.87 -4.56 14.45
C ILE A 61 -4.46 -3.72 15.59
N GLU A 62 -4.08 -4.00 16.85
CA GLU A 62 -4.62 -3.29 18.01
C GLU A 62 -4.23 -1.81 18.00
N GLN A 63 -3.00 -1.51 17.64
CA GLN A 63 -2.44 -0.15 17.57
C GLN A 63 -3.12 0.63 16.45
N LEU A 64 -3.40 -0.02 15.33
CA LEU A 64 -4.11 0.59 14.19
C LEU A 64 -5.56 0.95 14.55
N HIS A 65 -6.30 0.05 15.21
CA HIS A 65 -7.66 0.34 15.68
C HIS A 65 -7.69 1.42 16.76
N THR A 66 -6.72 1.39 17.67
CA THR A 66 -6.55 2.43 18.70
C THR A 66 -6.31 3.78 18.05
N TRP A 67 -5.39 3.85 17.08
CA TRP A 67 -5.09 5.09 16.39
C TRP A 67 -6.29 5.64 15.59
N GLN A 68 -6.96 4.79 14.80
CA GLN A 68 -8.21 5.17 14.11
C GLN A 68 -9.22 5.81 15.06
N SER A 69 -9.43 5.20 16.24
CA SER A 69 -10.38 5.69 17.24
C SER A 69 -9.97 7.04 17.85
N ILE A 70 -8.67 7.37 17.85
CA ILE A 70 -8.14 8.64 18.33
C ILE A 70 -8.33 9.73 17.29
N TYR A 71 -7.74 9.59 16.10
CA TYR A 71 -7.70 10.70 15.14
C TYR A 71 -9.04 10.93 14.42
N LEU A 72 -9.86 9.88 14.25
CA LEU A 72 -11.19 10.00 13.62
C LEU A 72 -12.32 10.27 14.60
N LYS A 73 -12.05 10.42 15.91
CA LYS A 73 -13.10 10.55 16.93
C LYS A 73 -14.13 11.63 16.59
N GLU A 74 -13.65 12.85 16.35
CA GLU A 74 -14.50 14.00 16.04
C GLU A 74 -15.13 13.89 14.64
N ARG A 75 -14.37 13.43 13.65
CA ARG A 75 -14.86 13.23 12.27
C ARG A 75 -16.00 12.23 12.21
N THR A 76 -15.84 11.10 12.89
CA THR A 76 -16.87 10.07 13.02
C THR A 76 -18.14 10.64 13.64
N GLY A 77 -18.00 11.46 14.69
CA GLY A 77 -19.13 12.17 15.29
C GLY A 77 -19.87 13.08 14.31
N LYS A 78 -19.15 13.75 13.40
CA LYS A 78 -19.75 14.60 12.34
C LYS A 78 -20.42 13.77 11.24
N LEU A 79 -19.73 12.76 10.72
CA LEU A 79 -20.21 11.90 9.62
C LEU A 79 -21.39 11.02 10.03
N ARG A 80 -21.52 10.69 11.32
CA ARG A 80 -22.68 9.95 11.85
C ARG A 80 -23.98 10.75 11.86
N LYS A 81 -23.95 12.08 11.93
CA LYS A 81 -25.17 12.91 11.99
C LYS A 81 -26.10 12.70 10.77
N PRO A 82 -25.60 12.71 9.52
CA PRO A 82 -26.46 12.51 8.36
C PRO A 82 -26.89 11.05 8.12
N THR A 83 -26.36 10.06 8.86
CA THR A 83 -26.58 8.63 8.56
C THR A 83 -27.87 8.05 9.15
N GLY A 84 -28.69 8.89 9.81
CA GLY A 84 -29.96 8.49 10.40
C GLY A 84 -29.77 7.40 11.46
N ASN A 85 -30.38 6.23 11.24
CA ASN A 85 -30.31 5.09 12.17
C ASN A 85 -29.08 4.20 11.96
N TYR A 86 -28.28 4.44 10.92
CA TYR A 86 -27.07 3.68 10.69
C TYR A 86 -26.00 4.08 11.71
N ASN A 87 -25.48 3.08 12.44
CA ASN A 87 -24.43 3.28 13.42
C ASN A 87 -23.07 3.45 12.73
N TRP A 88 -22.81 4.67 12.25
CA TRP A 88 -21.52 5.02 11.62
C TRP A 88 -20.38 5.00 12.64
N THR A 89 -19.36 4.19 12.36
CA THR A 89 -18.22 3.91 13.24
C THR A 89 -16.94 4.59 12.77
N ALA A 90 -15.88 4.52 13.59
CA ALA A 90 -14.55 4.99 13.19
C ALA A 90 -13.99 4.20 12.00
N ALA A 91 -14.32 2.91 11.88
CA ALA A 91 -13.93 2.11 10.72
C ALA A 91 -14.61 2.62 9.44
N ASP A 92 -15.90 2.99 9.50
CA ASP A 92 -16.61 3.55 8.34
C ASP A 92 -16.00 4.89 7.91
N SER A 93 -15.64 5.76 8.88
CA SER A 93 -14.88 6.99 8.60
C SER A 93 -13.53 6.70 7.94
N PHE A 94 -12.80 5.69 8.42
CA PHE A 94 -11.52 5.29 7.84
C PHE A 94 -11.70 4.78 6.41
N TYR A 95 -12.69 3.92 6.15
CA TYR A 95 -12.97 3.42 4.81
C TYR A 95 -13.41 4.52 3.85
N ALA A 96 -14.24 5.46 4.32
CA ALA A 96 -14.57 6.67 3.57
C ALA A 96 -13.30 7.47 3.22
N GLN A 97 -12.34 7.59 4.15
CA GLN A 97 -11.06 8.24 3.88
C GLN A 97 -10.22 7.46 2.85
N THR A 98 -10.22 6.12 2.90
CA THR A 98 -9.50 5.29 1.91
C THR A 98 -10.07 5.38 0.51
N LEU A 99 -11.37 5.68 0.34
CA LEU A 99 -11.96 5.82 -1.00
C LEU A 99 -11.35 6.99 -1.78
N CYS A 100 -10.97 8.08 -1.11
CA CYS A 100 -10.37 9.24 -1.76
C CYS A 100 -9.16 8.90 -2.64
N PRO A 101 -8.07 8.27 -2.15
CA PRO A 101 -6.93 7.93 -3.00
C PRO A 101 -7.28 6.90 -4.09
N TYR A 102 -8.14 5.92 -3.79
CA TYR A 102 -8.55 4.91 -4.79
C TYR A 102 -9.35 5.53 -5.94
N GLU A 103 -10.38 6.31 -5.63
CA GLU A 103 -11.20 7.00 -6.63
C GLU A 103 -10.39 8.07 -7.37
N THR A 104 -9.50 8.79 -6.69
CA THR A 104 -8.67 9.80 -7.37
C THR A 104 -7.77 9.19 -8.43
N VAL A 105 -7.13 8.04 -8.15
CA VAL A 105 -6.28 7.36 -9.13
C VAL A 105 -7.09 6.68 -10.24
N ALA A 106 -8.27 6.13 -9.91
CA ALA A 106 -9.09 5.39 -10.88
C ALA A 106 -10.00 6.28 -11.75
N LEU A 107 -10.54 7.36 -11.19
CA LEU A 107 -11.57 8.22 -11.78
C LEU A 107 -11.10 9.67 -12.00
N GLY A 108 -9.94 10.05 -11.44
CA GLY A 108 -9.37 11.40 -11.53
C GLY A 108 -9.87 12.38 -10.45
N TYR A 109 -10.86 11.99 -9.64
CA TYR A 109 -11.38 12.80 -8.53
C TYR A 109 -12.10 11.93 -7.48
N SER A 110 -12.34 12.48 -6.29
CA SER A 110 -13.20 11.85 -5.28
C SER A 110 -13.84 12.88 -4.35
N ASP A 111 -15.16 12.77 -4.18
CA ASP A 111 -15.91 13.59 -3.22
C ASP A 111 -15.61 13.23 -1.76
N PHE A 112 -15.01 12.05 -1.51
CA PHE A 112 -14.59 11.67 -0.17
C PHE A 112 -13.40 12.51 0.33
N CYS A 113 -12.58 13.04 -0.57
CA CYS A 113 -11.37 13.77 -0.17
C CYS A 113 -11.66 15.01 0.69
N GLN A 114 -12.71 15.75 0.33
CA GLN A 114 -13.15 16.97 1.00
C GLN A 114 -13.90 16.72 2.32
N LEU A 115 -14.24 15.47 2.64
CA LEU A 115 -14.87 15.14 3.91
C LEU A 115 -13.90 15.25 5.09
N PHE A 116 -12.59 15.31 4.84
CA PHE A 116 -11.54 15.29 5.86
C PHE A 116 -10.69 16.56 5.80
N THR A 117 -10.25 17.06 6.97
CA THR A 117 -9.31 18.19 7.05
C THR A 117 -7.87 17.73 6.82
N TYR A 118 -6.96 18.68 6.66
CA TYR A 118 -5.54 18.39 6.51
C TYR A 118 -4.98 17.59 7.71
N GLU A 119 -5.35 17.95 8.94
CA GLU A 119 -4.90 17.24 10.16
C GLU A 119 -5.45 15.81 10.22
N GLU A 120 -6.66 15.58 9.70
CA GLU A 120 -7.24 14.24 9.59
C GLU A 120 -6.52 13.42 8.50
N TRP A 121 -6.00 14.07 7.45
CA TRP A 121 -5.11 13.46 6.46
C TRP A 121 -3.72 13.15 7.03
N GLU A 122 -3.18 13.99 7.91
CA GLU A 122 -1.94 13.67 8.65
C GLU A 122 -2.16 12.45 9.56
N GLY A 123 -3.31 12.37 10.23
CA GLY A 123 -3.68 11.20 11.02
C GLY A 123 -3.79 9.92 10.18
N PHE A 124 -4.31 10.02 8.95
CA PHE A 124 -4.35 8.93 7.99
C PHE A 124 -2.96 8.52 7.50
N GLY A 125 -2.08 9.48 7.21
CA GLY A 125 -0.67 9.19 6.89
C GLY A 125 0.02 8.43 8.04
N TYR A 126 -0.15 8.92 9.27
CA TYR A 126 0.44 8.27 10.44
C TYR A 126 -0.12 6.88 10.72
N PHE A 127 -1.38 6.60 10.36
CA PHE A 127 -1.92 5.25 10.39
C PHE A 127 -1.07 4.28 9.54
N PHE A 128 -0.69 4.68 8.32
CA PHE A 128 0.16 3.86 7.45
C PHE A 128 1.62 3.81 7.92
N ASP A 129 2.10 4.84 8.61
CA ASP A 129 3.41 4.81 9.26
C ASP A 129 3.44 3.75 10.37
N ILE A 130 2.41 3.70 11.23
CA ILE A 130 2.26 2.66 12.25
C ILE A 130 2.20 1.27 11.59
N PHE A 131 1.34 1.11 10.57
CA PHE A 131 1.19 -0.16 9.87
C PHE A 131 2.52 -0.63 9.27
N SER A 132 3.27 0.29 8.65
CA SER A 132 4.55 -0.04 8.03
C SER A 132 5.61 -0.35 9.09
N ALA A 133 5.74 0.48 10.12
CA ALA A 133 6.75 0.31 11.16
C ALA A 133 6.54 -0.98 11.98
N ALA A 134 5.30 -1.25 12.40
CA ALA A 134 4.94 -2.40 13.22
C ALA A 134 4.67 -3.68 12.41
N GLY A 135 4.19 -3.57 11.18
CA GLY A 135 3.92 -4.72 10.31
C GLY A 135 5.19 -5.28 9.66
N PHE A 136 6.00 -4.41 9.07
CA PHE A 136 7.12 -4.82 8.20
C PHE A 136 8.47 -4.19 8.59
N GLY A 137 8.46 -3.12 9.36
CA GLY A 137 9.63 -2.32 9.71
C GLY A 137 10.32 -2.76 11.01
N PHE A 138 11.04 -1.82 11.62
CA PHE A 138 11.88 -2.08 12.79
C PHE A 138 11.11 -2.43 14.07
N LEU A 139 9.82 -2.09 14.15
CA LEU A 139 8.97 -2.43 15.30
C LEU A 139 8.30 -3.81 15.12
N SER A 140 8.39 -4.39 13.93
CA SER A 140 7.84 -5.71 13.64
C SER A 140 8.68 -6.81 14.27
N PRO A 141 8.07 -7.81 14.93
CA PRO A 141 8.77 -8.99 15.42
C PRO A 141 9.43 -9.81 14.30
N THR A 142 8.94 -9.70 13.06
CA THR A 142 9.44 -10.44 11.90
C THR A 142 10.06 -9.56 10.81
N GLY A 143 10.09 -8.22 10.97
CA GLY A 143 10.53 -7.29 9.92
C GLY A 143 11.94 -7.57 9.37
N ARG A 144 12.91 -7.88 10.24
CA ARG A 144 14.27 -8.28 9.81
C ARG A 144 14.27 -9.62 9.06
N GLN A 145 13.46 -10.58 9.51
CA GLN A 145 13.36 -11.91 8.88
C GLN A 145 12.80 -11.79 7.46
N LEU A 146 11.74 -10.98 7.28
CA LEU A 146 11.10 -10.75 5.98
C LEU A 146 12.10 -10.22 4.94
N THR A 147 13.01 -9.33 5.34
CA THR A 147 14.06 -8.82 4.45
C THR A 147 15.06 -9.91 4.06
N GLY A 148 15.38 -10.82 4.98
CA GLY A 148 16.31 -11.93 4.73
C GLY A 148 15.81 -12.99 3.76
N CYS A 149 14.50 -13.05 3.49
CA CYS A 149 13.92 -13.98 2.50
C CYS A 149 13.86 -13.39 1.08
N LEU A 150 14.22 -12.12 0.89
CA LEU A 150 14.33 -11.52 -0.44
C LEU A 150 15.67 -11.97 -1.06
N GLY A 151 15.62 -13.03 -1.87
CA GLY A 151 16.78 -13.62 -2.57
C GLY A 151 17.47 -12.74 -3.62
#